data_AF-A0AAF0HZR4-F1
#
_entry.id   AF-A0AAF0HZR4-F1
#
_cell.length_a   1.000
_cell.length_b   1.000
_cell.length_c   1.000
_cell.angle_alpha   90.00
_cell.angle_beta   90.00
_cell.angle_gamma   90.00
#
_symmetry.space_group_name_H-M   'P 1'
#
loop_
_entity.id
_entity.type
_entity.pdbx_description
1 polymer ?
#
loop_
_entity_poly.entity_id
_entity_poly.type
_entity_poly.pdbx_seq_one_letter_code
_entity_poly.pdbx_strand_id
1 'polypeptide(L)' 'MKRDALNDDDYDEVCRVIGDAVIVLMERGHDTRRGEIYDLLKRTRQQRAHSERDEQRMLDHAIRLVKPDV' A
#
# COMPACT_ATOMS: atom_id res chain seq x y z
N MET A 1 22.18 -2.17 -2.19
CA MET A 1 20.76 -2.17 -1.78
C MET A 1 20.53 -3.40 -0.89
N LYS A 2 20.38 -3.22 0.42
CA LYS A 2 19.90 -4.31 1.27
C LYS A 2 18.42 -4.48 0.95
N ARG A 3 18.06 -5.61 0.37
CA ARG A 3 16.67 -6.09 0.39
C ARG A 3 16.39 -6.37 1.86
N ASP A 4 15.73 -5.45 2.56
CA ASP A 4 14.98 -5.84 3.75
C ASP A 4 13.90 -6.79 3.23
N ALA A 5 14.24 -8.07 3.18
CA ALA A 5 13.30 -9.11 2.85
C ALA A 5 12.18 -9.00 3.89
N LEU A 6 10.99 -8.59 3.43
CA LEU A 6 9.77 -8.79 4.19
C LEU A 6 9.75 -10.26 4.61
N ASN A 7 9.52 -10.54 5.89
CA ASN A 7 9.17 -11.90 6.27
C ASN A 7 7.89 -12.29 5.52
N ASP A 8 7.65 -13.58 5.25
CA ASP A 8 6.48 -14.02 4.48
C ASP A 8 5.17 -13.47 5.08
N ASP A 9 5.08 -13.41 6.41
CA ASP A 9 3.95 -12.81 7.15
C ASP A 9 3.77 -11.31 6.83
N ASP A 10 4.86 -10.56 6.67
CA ASP A 10 4.79 -9.13 6.32
C ASP A 10 4.34 -8.96 4.85
N TYR A 11 4.66 -9.92 3.97
CA TYR A 11 4.24 -9.88 2.57
C TYR A 11 2.73 -10.14 2.42
N ASP A 12 2.18 -11.11 3.15
CA ASP A 12 0.75 -11.40 3.15
C ASP A 12 -0.06 -10.20 3.63
N GLU A 13 0.39 -9.56 4.72
CA GLU A 13 -0.29 -8.38 5.24
C GLU A 13 -0.16 -7.18 4.30
N VAL A 14 0.97 -7.00 3.60
CA VAL A 14 1.11 -6.00 2.52
C VAL A 14 0.10 -6.28 1.39
N CYS A 15 -0.06 -7.54 1.00
CA CYS A 15 -1.03 -7.93 -0.03
C CYS A 15 -2.47 -7.66 0.40
N ARG A 16 -2.80 -7.89 1.68
CA ARG A 16 -4.12 -7.55 2.25
C ARG A 16 -4.39 -6.05 2.17
N VAL A 17 -3.44 -5.21 2.57
CA VAL A 17 -3.56 -3.74 2.48
C VAL A 17 -3.82 -3.29 1.04
N ILE A 18 -3.14 -3.90 0.06
CA ILE A 18 -3.36 -3.60 -1.37
C ILE A 18 -4.77 -4.06 -1.81
N GLY A 19 -5.19 -5.25 -1.37
CA GLY A 19 -6.53 -5.78 -1.62
C GLY A 19 -7.63 -4.86 -1.08
N ASP A 20 -7.48 -4.37 0.15
CA ASP A 20 -8.42 -3.42 0.75
C ASP A 20 -8.50 -2.12 -0.05
N ALA A 21 -7.36 -1.62 -0.53
CA ALA A 21 -7.33 -0.45 -1.41
C ALA A 21 -8.12 -0.69 -2.70
N VAL A 22 -8.00 -1.87 -3.31
CA VAL A 22 -8.76 -2.26 -4.51
C VAL A 22 -10.26 -2.33 -4.22
N ILE A 23 -10.67 -2.95 -3.10
CA ILE A 23 -12.08 -3.04 -2.70
C ILE A 23 -12.66 -1.64 -2.54
N VAL A 24 -11.97 -0.74 -1.82
CA VAL A 24 -12.42 0.64 -1.61
C VAL A 24 -12.53 1.43 -2.91
N LEU A 25 -11.59 1.23 -3.86
CA LEU A 25 -11.68 1.87 -5.17
C LEU A 25 -12.89 1.36 -5.96
N MET A 26 -13.10 0.04 -5.99
CA MET A 26 -14.22 -0.60 -6.69
C MET A 26 -15.57 -0.18 -6.13
N GLU A 27 -15.73 -0.14 -4.81
CA GLU A 27 -16.97 0.31 -4.14
C GLU A 27 -17.33 1.76 -4.48
N ARG A 28 -16.33 2.58 -4.84
CA ARG A 28 -16.50 3.97 -5.26
C ARG A 28 -16.60 4.15 -6.77
N GLY A 29 -16.52 3.07 -7.54
CA GLY A 29 -16.54 3.10 -9.00
C GLY A 29 -15.26 3.68 -9.64
N HIS A 30 -14.14 3.65 -8.91
CA HIS A 30 -12.84 4.07 -9.44
C HIS A 30 -12.12 2.93 -10.16
N ASP A 31 -11.19 3.31 -11.05
CA ASP A 31 -10.28 2.36 -11.70
C ASP A 31 -9.31 1.77 -10.65
N THR A 32 -8.87 0.54 -10.88
CA THR A 32 -7.96 -0.22 -10.03
C THR A 32 -6.60 -0.44 -10.69
N ARG A 33 -6.27 0.36 -11.71
CA ARG A 33 -4.91 0.44 -12.25
C ARG A 33 -3.89 0.69 -11.14
N ARG A 34 -2.69 0.14 -11.34
CA ARG A 34 -1.56 0.24 -10.41
C ARG A 34 -1.27 1.69 -9.95
N GLY A 35 -1.44 2.67 -10.84
CA GLY A 35 -1.29 4.10 -10.50
C GLY A 35 -2.34 4.62 -9.50
N GLU A 36 -3.61 4.26 -9.68
CA GLU A 36 -4.70 4.68 -8.77
C GLU A 36 -4.54 4.07 -7.38
N ILE A 37 -4.16 2.79 -7.32
CA ILE A 37 -3.82 2.10 -6.07
C ILE A 37 -2.64 2.81 -5.38
N TYR A 38 -1.58 3.13 -6.12
CA TYR A 38 -0.42 3.85 -5.60
C TYR A 38 -0.81 5.21 -5.00
N ASP A 39 -1.62 5.99 -5.72
CA ASP A 39 -2.05 7.32 -5.27
C ASP A 39 -3.00 7.27 -4.07
N LEU A 40 -3.86 6.26 -3.99
CA LEU A 40 -4.68 6.03 -2.81
C LEU A 40 -3.81 5.73 -1.58
N LEU A 41 -2.91 4.74 -1.68
CA LEU A 41 -2.04 4.34 -0.57
C LEU A 41 -1.13 5.49 -0.11
N LYS A 42 -0.59 6.27 -1.06
CA LYS A 42 0.24 7.44 -0.76
C LYS A 42 -0.55 8.52 -0.01
N ARG A 43 -1.79 8.80 -0.42
CA ARG A 43 -2.68 9.74 0.29
C ARG A 43 -3.02 9.23 1.69
N THR A 44 -3.34 7.94 1.82
CA THR A 44 -3.61 7.31 3.13
C THR A 44 -2.42 7.43 4.06
N ARG A 45 -1.20 7.14 3.58
CA ARG A 45 0.04 7.33 4.35
C ARG A 45 0.19 8.76 4.86
N GLN A 46 -0.02 9.75 3.99
CA GLN A 46 0.08 11.17 4.36
C GLN A 46 -0.96 11.59 5.40
N GLN A 47 -2.20 11.13 5.25
CA GLN A 47 -3.29 11.42 6.20
C GLN A 47 -3.08 10.76 7.55
N ARG A 48 -2.41 9.60 7.57
CA ARG A 48 -2.11 8.83 8.77
C ARG A 48 -0.70 9.06 9.30
N ALA A 49 -0.04 10.17 8.96
CA ALA A 49 1.36 10.42 9.33
C ALA A 49 1.66 10.36 10.85
N HIS A 50 0.63 10.45 11.70
CA HIS A 50 0.74 10.35 13.16
C HIS A 50 0.27 8.99 13.74
N SER A 51 -0.08 8.02 12.89
CA SER A 51 -0.43 6.65 13.29
C SER A 51 0.77 5.87 13.82
N GLU A 52 0.47 4.68 14.36
CA GLU A 52 1.48 3.73 14.83
C GLU A 52 2.56 3.43 13.77
N ARG A 53 3.79 3.26 14.25
CA ARG A 53 4.98 3.07 13.40
C ARG A 53 4.85 1.84 12.49
N ASP A 54 4.22 0.78 12.98
CA ASP A 54 4.05 -0.47 12.23
C ASP A 54 3.04 -0.29 11.09
N GLU A 55 1.93 0.43 11.33
CA GLU A 55 0.98 0.78 10.29
C GLU A 55 1.63 1.61 9.17
N GLN A 56 2.45 2.61 9.55
CA GLN A 56 3.21 3.42 8.59
C GLN A 56 4.20 2.57 7.79
N ARG A 57 4.85 1.61 8.43
CA ARG A 57 5.77 0.68 7.77
C ARG A 57 5.05 -0.19 6.75
N MET A 58 3.86 -0.70 7.09
CA MET A 58 3.05 -1.52 6.18
C MET A 58 2.62 -0.74 4.94
N LEU A 59 2.11 0.49 5.13
CA LEU A 59 1.78 1.38 4.01
C LEU A 59 3.00 1.65 3.13
N ASP A 60 4.18 1.83 3.72
CA ASP A 60 5.42 2.07 2.97
C ASP A 60 5.88 0.87 2.15
N HIS A 61 5.65 -0.34 2.63
CA HIS A 61 5.92 -1.55 1.87
C HIS A 61 4.91 -1.74 0.74
N ALA A 62 3.61 -1.53 1.00
CA ALA A 62 2.57 -1.58 -0.03
C ALA A 62 2.83 -0.56 -1.15
N ILE A 63 3.13 0.70 -0.79
CA ILE A 63 3.48 1.76 -1.75
C ILE A 63 4.69 1.35 -2.60
N ARG A 64 5.72 0.75 -2.00
CA ARG A 64 6.90 0.28 -2.74
C ARG A 64 6.56 -0.85 -3.71
N LEU A 65 5.71 -1.78 -3.31
CA LEU A 65 5.32 -2.93 -4.14
C LEU A 65 4.48 -2.50 -5.36
N VAL A 66 3.57 -1.54 -5.18
CA VAL A 66 2.71 -1.06 -6.27
C VAL A 66 3.25 0.14 -7.03
N LYS A 67 4.42 0.68 -6.65
CA LYS A 67 5.01 1.82 -7.34
C LYS A 67 5.18 1.48 -8.84
N PRO A 68 4.63 2.27 -9.76
CA PRO A 68 4.83 2.07 -11.19
C PRO A 68 6.32 2.20 -11.54
N ASP A 69 6.81 1.30 -12.40
CA ASP A 69 8.10 1.47 -13.05
C ASP A 69 7.95 2.62 -14.05
N VAL A 70 8.69 3.71 -13.82
CA VAL A 70 8.63 4.94 -14.64
C VAL A 70 9.21 4.67 -16.02
#